data_AF-A0A4R0JVN7-F1
#
_entry.id   AF-A0A4R0JVN7-F1
#
_cell.length_a   1.000
_cell.length_b   1.000
_cell.length_c   1.000
_cell.angle_alpha   90.00
_cell.angle_beta   90.00
_cell.angle_gamma   90.00
#
_symmetry.space_group_name_H-M   'P 1'
#
loop_
_entity.id
_entity.type
_entity.pdbx_description
1 polymer ?
#
loop_
_entity_poly.entity_id
_entity_poly.type
_entity_poly.pdbx_seq_one_letter_code
_entity_poly.pdbx_strand_id
1 'polypeptide(L)'
;MRATAATARDGLDEVRRVVQDLAPAELASGPGEPALPDALRQTCERLAVHASVEVRVQVHGTAVPLGAEIETALLRTARGALANVLEHAAASTAVVTLTNQPDAVVLDVRDDGRGLPDRTASTDPDRGRGLTGIRARLRELGGTLVLESEPGEGTALAASVPLVRS
;
A
#
# COMPACT_ATOMS: atom_id res chain seq x y z
N MET A 1 14.60 -34.69 11.74
CA MET A 1 14.55 -33.40 11.03
C MET A 1 13.16 -32.80 11.17
N ARG A 2 12.94 -31.88 12.12
CA ARG A 2 11.71 -31.08 12.26
C ARG A 2 12.14 -29.64 12.50
N ALA A 3 12.40 -28.88 11.43
CA ALA A 3 12.77 -27.48 11.50
C ALA A 3 12.44 -26.80 10.15
N THR A 4 11.16 -26.52 9.89
CA THR A 4 10.77 -25.71 8.71
C THR A 4 9.51 -24.85 8.91
N ALA A 5 8.80 -24.95 10.04
CA ALA A 5 7.55 -24.18 10.25
C ALA A 5 7.69 -22.91 11.13
N ALA A 6 8.76 -22.82 11.93
CA ALA A 6 8.96 -21.68 12.84
C ALA A 6 9.52 -20.44 12.11
N THR A 7 10.50 -20.63 11.23
CA THR A 7 11.21 -19.54 10.53
C THR A 7 10.32 -18.74 9.57
N ALA A 8 9.30 -19.38 8.97
CA ALA A 8 8.36 -18.69 8.08
C ALA A 8 7.34 -17.83 8.86
N ARG A 9 7.01 -18.19 10.11
CA ARG A 9 6.10 -17.41 10.96
C ARG A 9 6.80 -16.19 11.54
N ASP A 10 8.05 -16.36 11.97
CA ASP A 10 8.86 -15.25 12.51
C ASP A 10 9.08 -14.14 11.46
N GLY A 11 9.34 -14.50 10.19
CA GLY A 11 9.49 -13.52 9.11
C GLY A 11 8.19 -12.76 8.78
N LEU A 12 7.04 -13.43 8.83
CA LEU A 12 5.73 -12.79 8.61
C LEU A 12 5.34 -11.87 9.78
N ASP A 13 5.66 -12.25 11.02
CA ASP A 13 5.41 -11.41 12.20
C ASP A 13 6.34 -10.19 12.25
N GLU A 14 7.55 -10.29 11.69
CA GLU A 14 8.47 -9.17 11.52
C GLU A 14 8.03 -8.23 10.39
N VAL A 15 7.59 -8.77 9.24
CA VAL A 15 6.97 -7.98 8.16
C VAL A 15 5.72 -7.27 8.66
N ARG A 16 4.85 -7.96 9.40
CA ARG A 16 3.65 -7.39 10.00
C ARG A 16 4.00 -6.28 10.98
N ARG A 17 5.04 -6.45 11.81
CA ARG A 17 5.55 -5.38 12.68
C ARG A 17 6.11 -4.21 11.88
N VAL A 18 6.86 -4.42 10.81
CA VAL A 18 7.32 -3.33 9.93
C VAL A 18 6.14 -2.56 9.35
N VAL A 19 5.13 -3.25 8.81
CA VAL A 19 3.89 -2.64 8.28
C VAL A 19 3.07 -1.91 9.36
N GLN A 20 2.98 -2.47 10.56
CA GLN A 20 2.18 -1.91 11.66
C GLN A 20 2.89 -0.78 12.40
N ASP A 21 4.21 -0.89 12.63
CA ASP A 21 5.08 0.18 13.14
C ASP A 21 5.15 1.36 12.17
N LEU A 22 4.72 1.15 10.93
CA LEU A 22 4.50 2.20 9.93
C LEU A 22 3.12 2.91 10.08
N ALA A 23 2.43 2.92 11.23
CA ALA A 23 1.43 3.96 11.53
C ALA A 23 1.06 4.09 13.03
N PRO A 24 0.73 5.29 13.56
CA PRO A 24 0.91 6.66 13.03
C PRO A 24 1.69 7.55 14.02
N ALA A 25 2.94 7.89 13.71
CA ALA A 25 3.47 9.18 14.11
C ALA A 25 3.43 10.03 12.85
N GLU A 26 2.35 10.78 12.74
CA GLU A 26 2.26 12.09 12.09
C GLU A 26 3.17 12.28 10.87
N LEU A 27 2.61 12.09 9.68
CA LEU A 27 3.00 12.96 8.57
C LEU A 27 2.54 14.38 8.93
N ALA A 28 3.21 15.01 9.87
CA ALA A 28 3.13 16.43 10.05
C ALA A 28 3.86 17.03 8.85
N SER A 29 3.15 17.74 7.98
CA SER A 29 3.78 18.56 6.93
C SER A 29 4.51 19.72 7.63
N GLY A 30 5.68 19.42 8.21
CA GLY A 30 6.56 20.35 8.90
C GLY A 30 7.96 20.29 8.28
N PRO A 31 8.78 21.34 8.49
CA PRO A 31 10.16 21.34 8.01
C PRO A 31 10.96 20.19 8.67
N GLY A 32 11.35 19.20 7.87
CA GLY A 32 12.17 18.05 8.31
C GLY A 32 11.61 16.67 8.00
N GLU A 33 10.33 16.55 7.63
CA GLU A 33 9.71 15.27 7.28
C GLU A 33 9.90 14.89 5.79
N PRO A 34 10.00 13.60 5.45
CA PRO A 34 10.17 13.15 4.08
C PRO A 34 8.88 13.40 3.28
N ALA A 35 9.01 13.97 2.08
CA ALA A 35 7.89 14.11 1.16
C ALA A 35 7.28 12.73 0.84
N LEU A 36 6.00 12.69 0.46
CA LEU A 36 5.30 11.43 0.16
C LEU A 36 6.11 10.45 -0.72
N PRO A 37 6.77 10.86 -1.82
CA PRO A 37 7.64 9.97 -2.60
C PRO A 37 8.75 9.29 -1.78
N ASP A 38 9.37 10.02 -0.86
CA ASP A 38 10.46 9.52 -0.02
C ASP A 38 9.91 8.58 1.06
N ALA A 39 8.75 8.92 1.65
CA ALA A 39 8.06 8.04 2.59
C ALA A 39 7.64 6.70 1.95
N LEU A 40 7.23 6.73 0.68
CA LEU A 40 6.93 5.51 -0.10
C LEU A 40 8.20 4.68 -0.35
N ARG A 41 9.30 5.32 -0.76
CA ARG A 41 10.59 4.64 -0.96
C ARG A 41 11.09 4.00 0.33
N GLN A 42 11.11 4.74 1.43
CA GLN A 42 11.52 4.22 2.75
C GLN A 42 10.64 3.05 3.19
N THR A 43 9.32 3.13 2.96
CA THR A 43 8.40 2.02 3.22
C THR A 43 8.79 0.78 2.41
N CYS A 44 9.05 0.93 1.11
CA CYS A 44 9.40 -0.17 0.23
C CYS A 44 10.77 -0.78 0.57
N GLU A 45 11.78 0.05 0.85
CA GLU A 45 13.12 -0.39 1.26
C GLU A 45 13.08 -1.21 2.54
N ARG A 46 12.35 -0.74 3.55
CA ARG A 46 12.17 -1.49 4.80
C ARG A 46 11.50 -2.83 4.55
N LEU A 47 10.52 -2.90 3.67
CA LEU A 47 9.81 -4.14 3.37
C LEU A 47 10.65 -5.12 2.53
N ALA A 48 11.44 -4.61 1.58
CA ALA A 48 12.31 -5.42 0.73
C ALA A 48 13.40 -6.17 1.53
N VAL A 49 13.83 -5.66 2.69
CA VAL A 49 14.82 -6.33 3.55
C VAL A 49 14.27 -7.61 4.19
N HIS A 50 12.95 -7.66 4.43
CA HIS A 50 12.31 -8.75 5.17
C HIS A 50 11.49 -9.69 4.28
N ALA A 51 11.42 -9.42 2.97
CA ALA A 51 10.59 -10.16 2.03
C ALA A 51 11.38 -10.63 0.81
N SER A 52 11.02 -11.80 0.30
CA SER A 52 11.50 -12.34 -0.99
C SER A 52 10.80 -11.71 -2.21
N VAL A 53 10.24 -10.51 -2.06
CA VAL A 53 9.46 -9.80 -3.08
C VAL A 53 10.24 -8.56 -3.50
N GLU A 54 10.46 -8.38 -4.80
CA GLU A 54 11.05 -7.16 -5.33
C GLU A 54 10.01 -6.04 -5.33
N VAL A 55 10.24 -4.98 -4.54
CA VAL A 55 9.34 -3.82 -4.47
C VAL A 55 9.97 -2.61 -5.15
N ARG A 56 9.29 -2.02 -6.12
CA ARG A 56 9.75 -0.84 -6.86
C ARG A 56 8.83 0.35 -6.64
N VAL A 57 9.40 1.55 -6.57
CA VAL A 57 8.64 2.81 -6.52
C VAL A 57 8.89 3.62 -7.78
N GLN A 58 7.81 4.00 -8.46
CA GLN A 58 7.82 4.87 -9.63
C GLN A 58 7.07 6.16 -9.31
N VAL A 59 7.63 7.29 -9.74
CA VAL A 59 7.00 8.61 -9.56
C VAL A 59 6.92 9.29 -10.91
N HIS A 60 5.73 9.74 -11.26
CA HIS A 60 5.44 10.40 -12.53
C HIS A 60 4.80 11.77 -12.31
N GLY A 61 4.98 12.64 -13.30
CA GLY A 61 4.49 14.02 -13.26
C GLY A 61 5.35 14.94 -12.39
N THR A 62 4.98 16.21 -12.36
CA THR A 62 5.63 17.21 -11.51
C THR A 62 5.00 17.17 -10.12
N ALA A 63 5.83 17.06 -9.09
CA ALA A 63 5.36 17.08 -7.71
C ALA A 63 4.58 18.37 -7.41
N VAL A 64 3.42 18.23 -6.79
CA VAL A 64 2.58 19.32 -6.33
C VAL A 64 2.47 19.23 -4.81
N PRO A 65 2.39 20.37 -4.09
CA PRO A 65 2.13 20.33 -2.66
C PRO A 65 0.81 19.63 -2.37
N LEU A 66 0.84 18.64 -1.48
CA LEU A 66 -0.33 17.90 -1.03
C LEU A 66 -0.68 18.32 0.40
N GLY A 67 -1.96 18.33 0.74
CA GLY A 67 -2.37 18.46 2.13
C GLY A 67 -1.98 17.21 2.93
N ALA A 68 -1.60 17.38 4.19
CA ALA A 68 -1.19 16.30 5.10
C ALA A 68 -2.17 15.11 5.13
N GLU A 69 -3.47 15.40 5.03
CA GLU A 69 -4.53 14.40 4.99
C GLU A 69 -4.46 13.50 3.75
N ILE A 70 -4.13 14.08 2.59
CA ILE A 70 -3.96 13.36 1.32
C ILE A 70 -2.71 12.49 1.40
N GLU A 71 -1.59 13.06 1.84
CA GLU A 71 -0.33 12.30 2.02
C GLU A 71 -0.53 11.10 2.95
N THR A 72 -1.22 11.33 4.07
CA THR A 72 -1.53 10.27 5.05
C THR A 72 -2.43 9.20 4.46
N ALA A 73 -3.49 9.58 3.74
CA ALA A 73 -4.40 8.62 3.13
C ALA A 73 -3.71 7.76 2.07
N LEU A 74 -2.88 8.36 1.21
CA LEU A 74 -2.12 7.64 0.18
C LEU A 74 -1.06 6.73 0.80
N LEU A 75 -0.30 7.20 1.78
CA LEU A 75 0.74 6.40 2.43
C LEU A 75 0.14 5.20 3.17
N ARG A 76 -0.98 5.38 3.87
CA ARG A 76 -1.73 4.27 4.49
C ARG A 76 -2.25 3.27 3.45
N THR A 77 -2.70 3.77 2.30
CA THR A 77 -3.14 2.93 1.19
C THR A 77 -2.00 2.06 0.67
N ALA A 78 -0.83 2.66 0.39
CA ALA A 78 0.36 1.95 -0.07
C ALA A 78 0.80 0.88 0.94
N ARG A 79 0.89 1.24 2.23
CA ARG A 79 1.28 0.31 3.30
C ARG A 79 0.31 -0.86 3.42
N GLY A 80 -0.98 -0.59 3.42
CA GLY A 80 -2.01 -1.64 3.47
C GLY A 80 -1.99 -2.56 2.24
N ALA A 81 -1.75 -2.00 1.06
CA ALA A 81 -1.64 -2.79 -0.18
C ALA A 81 -0.40 -3.70 -0.14
N LEU A 82 0.78 -3.16 0.17
CA LEU A 82 2.01 -3.92 0.27
C LEU A 82 1.94 -5.01 1.34
N ALA A 83 1.29 -4.75 2.47
CA ALA A 83 1.02 -5.77 3.47
C ALA A 83 0.24 -6.95 2.91
N ASN A 84 -0.82 -6.69 2.14
CA ASN A 84 -1.60 -7.73 1.49
C ASN A 84 -0.75 -8.53 0.48
N VAL A 85 0.13 -7.86 -0.27
CA VAL A 85 1.04 -8.54 -1.20
C VAL A 85 1.92 -9.55 -0.43
N LEU A 86 2.56 -9.08 0.62
CA LEU A 86 3.51 -9.88 1.40
C LEU A 86 2.84 -11.01 2.17
N GLU A 87 1.66 -10.77 2.75
CA GLU A 87 0.96 -11.77 3.54
C GLU A 87 0.20 -12.79 2.65
N HIS A 88 -0.24 -12.40 1.45
CA HIS A 88 -1.25 -13.16 0.73
C HIS A 88 -1.01 -13.40 -0.75
N ALA A 89 -0.23 -12.59 -1.45
CA ALA A 89 -0.17 -12.66 -2.91
C ALA A 89 0.76 -13.78 -3.42
N ALA A 90 1.76 -14.19 -2.63
CA ALA A 90 2.85 -15.04 -3.13
C ALA A 90 3.47 -14.48 -4.44
N ALA A 91 3.55 -13.15 -4.52
CA ALA A 91 4.09 -12.40 -5.64
C ALA A 91 5.63 -12.48 -5.66
N SER A 92 6.21 -12.29 -6.83
CA SER A 92 7.66 -12.08 -6.99
C SER A 92 8.00 -10.59 -7.05
N THR A 93 7.07 -9.77 -7.59
CA THR A 93 7.25 -8.33 -7.77
C THR A 93 6.03 -7.56 -7.31
N ALA A 94 6.27 -6.39 -6.71
CA ALA A 94 5.27 -5.35 -6.50
C ALA A 94 5.77 -3.99 -6.99
N VAL A 95 4.89 -3.20 -7.61
CA VAL A 95 5.19 -1.86 -8.11
C VAL A 95 4.24 -0.87 -7.49
N VAL A 96 4.79 0.16 -6.85
CA VAL A 96 4.07 1.32 -6.32
C VAL A 96 4.31 2.49 -7.25
N THR A 97 3.26 3.03 -7.84
CA THR A 97 3.34 4.15 -8.77
C THR A 97 2.57 5.35 -8.23
N LEU A 98 3.25 6.47 -8.02
CA LEU A 98 2.65 7.76 -7.66
C LEU A 98 2.66 8.67 -8.88
N THR A 99 1.48 9.04 -9.37
CA THR A 99 1.31 9.94 -10.51
C THR A 99 0.71 11.26 -10.05
N ASN A 100 1.48 12.34 -10.20
CA ASN A 100 1.03 13.70 -9.95
C ASN A 100 0.42 14.26 -11.25
N GLN A 101 -0.88 14.52 -11.21
CA GLN A 101 -1.61 15.17 -12.30
C GLN A 101 -1.93 16.62 -11.92
N PRO A 102 -2.31 17.48 -12.89
CA PRO A 102 -2.60 18.89 -12.61
C PRO A 102 -3.75 19.15 -11.64
N ASP A 103 -4.68 18.19 -11.51
CA ASP A 103 -5.96 18.26 -10.78
C ASP A 103 -6.23 17.02 -9.92
N ALA A 104 -5.29 16.09 -9.83
CA ALA A 104 -5.41 14.88 -9.03
C ALA A 104 -4.04 14.30 -8.66
N VAL A 105 -4.00 13.51 -7.60
CA VAL A 105 -2.89 12.59 -7.30
C VAL A 105 -3.41 11.16 -7.33
N VAL A 106 -2.69 10.29 -8.01
CA VAL A 106 -3.05 8.88 -8.17
C VAL A 106 -1.94 7.99 -7.64
N LEU A 107 -2.30 7.05 -6.77
CA LEU A 107 -1.43 6.00 -6.27
C LEU A 107 -1.94 4.66 -6.78
N ASP A 108 -1.06 3.91 -7.44
CA ASP A 108 -1.31 2.55 -7.92
C ASP A 108 -0.35 1.59 -7.22
N VAL A 109 -0.85 0.45 -6.77
CA VAL A 109 -0.04 -0.66 -6.24
C VAL A 109 -0.44 -1.93 -6.96
N ARG A 110 0.51 -2.52 -7.68
CA ARG A 110 0.32 -3.74 -8.47
C ARG A 110 1.27 -4.83 -8.04
N ASP A 111 0.79 -6.06 -7.98
CA ASP A 111 1.61 -7.26 -7.78
C ASP A 111 1.34 -8.31 -8.86
N ASP A 112 2.31 -9.19 -9.08
CA ASP A 112 2.25 -10.33 -10.02
C ASP A 112 1.86 -11.65 -9.34
N GLY A 113 1.20 -11.57 -8.18
CA GLY A 113 0.87 -12.73 -7.37
C GLY A 113 -0.33 -13.52 -7.85
N ARG A 114 -0.85 -14.38 -6.98
CA ARG A 114 -1.98 -15.27 -7.29
C ARG A 114 -3.35 -14.59 -7.37
N GLY A 115 -3.40 -13.28 -7.16
CA GLY A 115 -4.66 -12.53 -7.03
C GLY A 115 -5.48 -12.90 -5.79
N LEU A 116 -6.66 -12.31 -5.67
CA LEU A 116 -7.56 -12.49 -4.55
C LEU A 116 -8.40 -13.76 -4.73
N PRO A 117 -8.51 -14.63 -3.70
CA PRO A 117 -9.44 -15.72 -3.74
C PRO A 117 -10.87 -15.19 -3.85
N ASP A 118 -11.69 -15.95 -4.58
CA ASP A 118 -13.06 -15.64 -4.90
C ASP A 118 -13.84 -15.26 -3.63
N ARG A 119 -14.66 -14.21 -3.70
CA ARG A 119 -15.25 -13.59 -2.49
C ARG A 119 -16.13 -14.53 -1.68
N THR A 120 -16.63 -15.60 -2.30
CA THR A 120 -17.45 -16.65 -1.69
C THR A 120 -16.65 -17.69 -0.90
N ALA A 121 -15.32 -17.73 -1.07
CA ALA A 121 -14.46 -18.78 -0.51
C ALA A 121 -13.86 -18.44 0.87
N SER A 122 -14.09 -17.23 1.40
CA SER A 122 -13.47 -16.79 2.66
C SER A 122 -14.51 -16.51 3.74
N THR A 123 -14.37 -17.19 4.88
CA THR A 123 -15.19 -17.01 6.09
C THR A 123 -14.55 -16.08 7.12
N ASP A 124 -13.48 -15.37 6.76
CA ASP A 124 -12.74 -14.50 7.67
C ASP A 124 -13.49 -13.16 7.88
N PRO A 125 -13.97 -12.87 9.11
CA PRO A 125 -14.74 -11.66 9.42
C PRO A 125 -13.90 -10.37 9.40
N ASP A 126 -12.56 -10.47 9.39
CA ASP A 126 -11.65 -9.33 9.29
C ASP A 126 -11.25 -9.02 7.85
N ARG A 127 -11.55 -9.92 6.90
CA ARG A 127 -11.25 -9.74 5.48
C ARG A 127 -11.97 -8.51 4.92
N GLY A 128 -11.19 -7.58 4.38
CA GLY A 128 -11.71 -6.36 3.76
C GLY A 128 -11.99 -5.19 4.73
N ARG A 129 -11.78 -5.36 6.04
CA ARG A 129 -11.89 -4.23 7.01
C ARG A 129 -10.88 -3.12 6.70
N GLY A 130 -9.63 -3.48 6.36
CA GLY A 130 -8.59 -2.52 5.97
C GLY A 130 -8.98 -1.69 4.74
N LEU A 131 -9.44 -2.33 3.67
CA LEU A 131 -9.91 -1.66 2.46
C LEU A 131 -11.15 -0.80 2.70
N THR A 132 -12.04 -1.21 3.61
CA THR A 132 -13.23 -0.44 3.99
C THR A 132 -12.84 0.86 4.67
N GLY A 133 -11.91 0.82 5.63
CA GLY A 133 -11.41 2.02 6.30
C GLY A 133 -10.69 2.96 5.35
N ILE A 134 -9.82 2.43 4.48
CA ILE A 134 -9.12 3.22 3.45
C ILE A 134 -10.13 3.88 2.50
N ARG A 135 -11.13 3.13 2.03
CA ARG A 135 -12.17 3.66 1.14
C ARG A 135 -13.00 4.75 1.79
N ALA A 136 -13.36 4.62 3.07
CA ALA A 136 -14.07 5.66 3.80
C ALA A 136 -13.24 6.95 3.87
N ARG A 137 -11.96 6.84 4.24
CA ARG A 137 -11.04 7.98 4.34
C ARG A 137 -10.81 8.67 2.98
N LEU A 138 -10.63 7.92 1.91
CA LEU A 138 -10.48 8.50 0.58
C LEU A 138 -11.76 9.24 0.13
N ARG A 139 -12.94 8.71 0.46
CA ARG A 139 -14.21 9.38 0.15
C ARG A 139 -14.38 10.72 0.87
N GLU A 140 -13.90 10.85 2.11
CA GLU A 140 -13.89 12.14 2.83
C GLU A 140 -13.08 13.21 2.09
N LEU A 141 -12.04 12.78 1.37
CA LEU A 141 -11.17 13.64 0.57
C LEU A 141 -11.69 13.83 -0.88
N GLY A 142 -12.92 13.39 -1.18
CA GLY A 142 -13.46 13.39 -2.55
C GLY A 142 -12.80 12.38 -3.49
N GLY A 143 -11.99 11.48 -2.95
CA GLY A 143 -11.24 10.47 -3.68
C GLY A 143 -11.97 9.14 -3.89
N THR A 144 -11.30 8.24 -4.60
CA THR A 144 -11.81 6.92 -4.95
C THR A 144 -10.78 5.84 -4.69
N LEU A 145 -11.25 4.59 -4.52
CA LEU A 145 -10.43 3.40 -4.37
C LEU A 145 -10.99 2.28 -5.24
N VAL A 146 -10.23 1.88 -6.25
CA VAL A 146 -10.51 0.78 -7.16
C VAL A 146 -9.58 -0.38 -6.82
N LEU A 147 -10.13 -1.58 -6.83
CA LEU A 147 -9.40 -2.82 -6.61
C LEU A 147 -9.79 -3.80 -7.72
N GLU A 148 -8.81 -4.21 -8.49
CA GLU A 148 -8.92 -5.18 -9.57
C GLU A 148 -8.04 -6.38 -9.22
N SER A 149 -8.55 -7.58 -9.42
CA SER A 149 -7.79 -8.80 -9.16
C SER A 149 -8.45 -9.97 -9.85
N GLU A 150 -7.64 -10.79 -10.50
CA GLU A 150 -8.07 -12.06 -11.08
C GLU A 150 -7.19 -13.20 -10.56
N PRO A 151 -7.76 -14.39 -10.28
CA PRO A 151 -6.98 -15.54 -9.85
C PRO A 151 -5.86 -15.87 -10.85
N GLY A 152 -4.61 -15.77 -10.40
CA GLY A 152 -3.42 -16.03 -11.20
C GLY A 152 -2.87 -14.84 -12.00
N GLU A 153 -3.55 -13.68 -11.99
CA GLU A 153 -3.10 -12.46 -12.69
C GLU A 153 -2.66 -11.33 -11.75
N GLY A 154 -2.65 -11.58 -10.44
CA GLY A 154 -2.23 -10.62 -9.42
C GLY A 154 -3.34 -9.71 -8.93
N THR A 155 -2.92 -8.59 -8.33
CA THR A 155 -3.82 -7.59 -7.75
C THR A 155 -3.35 -6.19 -8.14
N ALA A 156 -4.30 -5.32 -8.45
CA ALA A 156 -4.09 -3.90 -8.69
C ALA A 156 -5.00 -3.08 -7.78
N LEU A 157 -4.42 -2.21 -6.95
CA LEU A 157 -5.13 -1.25 -6.11
C LEU A 157 -4.81 0.17 -6.56
N ALA A 158 -5.82 0.92 -6.98
CA ALA A 158 -5.66 2.31 -7.40
C ALA A 158 -6.47 3.24 -6.48
N ALA A 159 -5.79 4.23 -5.89
CA ALA A 159 -6.38 5.34 -5.16
C ALA A 159 -6.19 6.64 -5.93
N SER A 160 -7.24 7.44 -6.04
CA SER A 160 -7.20 8.75 -6.68
C SER A 160 -7.81 9.79 -5.76
N VAL A 161 -7.13 10.92 -5.57
CA VAL A 161 -7.62 12.05 -4.80
C VAL A 161 -7.57 13.31 -5.66
N PRO A 162 -8.71 13.97 -5.93
CA PRO A 162 -8.75 15.25 -6.63
C PRO A 162 -8.00 16.34 -5.84
N LEU A 163 -7.31 17.21 -6.55
CA LEU A 163 -6.64 18.37 -6.00
C LEU A 163 -7.46 19.61 -6.35
N VAL A 164 -8.21 20.11 -5.36
CA VAL A 164 -8.89 21.39 -5.51
C VAL A 164 -7.82 22.47 -5.45
N ARG A 165 -7.65 23.24 -6.53
CA ARG A 165 -6.80 24.43 -6.49
C ARG A 165 -7.51 25.48 -5.64
N SER A 166 -7.05 25.67 -4.42
CA SER A 166 -7.34 26.85 -3.60
C SER A 166 -6.54 28.05 -4.09
#